data_AF-A0A9P6ZW78-F1
#
_entry.id   AF-A0A9P6ZW78-F1
#
_cell.length_a   1.000
_cell.length_b   1.000
_cell.length_c   1.000
_cell.angle_alpha   90.00
_cell.angle_beta   90.00
_cell.angle_gamma   90.00
#
_symmetry.space_group_name_H-M   'P 1'
#
loop_
_entity.id
_entity.type
_entity.pdbx_description
1 polymer ?
#
loop_
_entity_poly.entity_id
_entity_poly.type
_entity_poly.pdbx_seq_one_letter_code
_entity_poly.pdbx_strand_id
1 'polypeptide(L)'
;MSLKDSVDVDAVARVGLEKLGYKQEMKRSRGLVHILFMTLAIMAVPYGLAAPIATSLIGGGPAVMIWGWILVSVLTQTLALSLAEICSKYPTSAGAYYWCYRLASPRTRVLASWINGWLTVVGVWTIALSVTFGTAQLVVAGAGIYHPEWNATAWQTYVIFLGVTAVACLFCLFFNKHLPAIDIICACWTGLGIIVILICLSIKAAAGRHSISFALGHFDPSYSGWTPGWSFFIGLLPPAYTYSAIGMIANMAEEVHNPSEILPKAMTWSIPIGALSGVVFLLPILFTLPDVATLLQVSSGQPIGLMFTLVMGSRAGGFGLWFIIFGIGMFCAISISCAASRATWAFARDKAIPFHQSFSKISPYFNDVPVNALLLSTVIQILLGLIYLGSTAAFNAFVGVAVMCLGASYAMPVAISLMNGRQDMDDAPFNLGRFGTAINAVAVLWIMFAMVLFSMPAVIPVTRVSMNYASVVFVGFGVISAVWYLINGQFHYTGPAIPEESAGSSGSNRSDSPLRR
;
A
#
# COMPACT_ATOMS: atom_id res chain seq x y z
N MET A 1 -18.29 -21.06 -10.56
CA MET A 1 -19.54 -20.32 -10.29
C MET A 1 -20.25 -20.16 -11.63
N SER A 2 -21.50 -20.61 -11.74
CA SER A 2 -22.25 -20.53 -13.00
C SER A 2 -22.59 -19.08 -13.33
N LEU A 3 -22.72 -18.73 -14.63
CA LEU A 3 -23.12 -17.39 -15.09
C LEU A 3 -24.44 -16.90 -14.48
N LYS A 4 -25.33 -17.82 -14.10
CA LYS A 4 -26.60 -17.49 -13.44
C LYS A 4 -26.42 -17.08 -11.98
N ASP A 5 -25.48 -17.71 -11.27
CA ASP A 5 -25.15 -17.40 -9.87
C ASP A 5 -24.44 -16.05 -9.76
N SER A 6 -23.64 -15.65 -10.76
CA SER A 6 -22.95 -14.36 -10.75
C SER A 6 -23.89 -13.17 -10.94
N VAL A 7 -24.96 -13.32 -11.73
CA VAL A 7 -25.93 -12.24 -11.99
C VAL A 7 -26.75 -11.92 -10.73
N ASP A 8 -27.09 -12.93 -9.93
CA ASP A 8 -27.82 -12.75 -8.67
C ASP A 8 -26.95 -12.08 -7.60
N VAL A 9 -25.70 -12.52 -7.48
CA VAL A 9 -24.73 -11.93 -6.55
C VAL A 9 -24.41 -10.47 -6.89
N ASP A 10 -24.27 -10.13 -8.17
CA ASP A 10 -24.02 -8.75 -8.61
C ASP A 10 -25.21 -7.82 -8.35
N ALA A 11 -26.44 -8.35 -8.43
CA ALA A 11 -27.65 -7.60 -8.09
C ALA A 11 -27.71 -7.30 -6.59
N VAL A 12 -27.41 -8.29 -5.73
CA VAL A 12 -27.33 -8.10 -4.27
C VAL A 12 -26.24 -7.08 -3.92
N ALA A 13 -25.05 -7.17 -4.52
CA ALA A 13 -23.97 -6.22 -4.28
C ALA A 13 -24.31 -4.79 -4.73
N ARG A 14 -25.07 -4.63 -5.83
CA ARG A 14 -25.57 -3.32 -6.27
C ARG A 14 -26.55 -2.72 -5.26
N VAL A 15 -27.54 -3.50 -4.81
CA VAL A 15 -28.49 -3.07 -3.78
C VAL A 15 -27.77 -2.75 -2.46
N GLY A 16 -26.76 -3.54 -2.09
CA GLY A 16 -25.91 -3.27 -0.94
C GLY A 16 -25.18 -1.93 -1.04
N LEU A 17 -24.65 -1.58 -2.21
CA LEU A 17 -24.00 -0.29 -2.44
C LEU A 17 -24.97 0.89 -2.40
N GLU A 18 -26.18 0.71 -2.95
CA GLU A 18 -27.27 1.71 -2.87
C GLU A 18 -27.68 1.97 -1.42
N LYS A 19 -27.76 0.91 -0.59
CA LYS A 19 -27.96 1.01 0.87
C LYS A 19 -26.79 1.67 1.60
N LEU A 20 -25.66 1.92 0.95
CA LEU A 20 -24.55 2.69 1.50
C LEU A 20 -24.52 4.13 0.98
N GLY A 21 -25.50 4.53 0.16
CA GLY A 21 -25.64 5.87 -0.40
C GLY A 21 -25.02 6.06 -1.78
N TYR A 22 -24.50 4.99 -2.40
CA TYR A 22 -23.77 5.08 -3.66
C TYR A 22 -24.48 4.39 -4.82
N LYS A 23 -24.42 5.04 -5.98
CA LYS A 23 -24.74 4.41 -7.26
C LYS A 23 -23.48 3.75 -7.82
N GLN A 24 -23.63 2.52 -8.32
CA GLN A 24 -22.54 1.82 -8.99
C GLN A 24 -22.19 2.50 -10.31
N GLU A 25 -20.92 2.86 -10.51
CA GLU A 25 -20.45 3.44 -11.78
C GLU A 25 -19.47 2.53 -12.55
N MET A 26 -18.83 1.57 -11.87
CA MET A 26 -17.89 0.62 -12.50
C MET A 26 -18.50 -0.77 -12.67
N LYS A 27 -18.09 -1.47 -13.74
CA LYS A 27 -18.49 -2.86 -13.99
C LYS A 27 -17.74 -3.82 -13.08
N ARG A 28 -18.48 -4.77 -12.49
CA ARG A 28 -17.90 -5.86 -11.73
C ARG A 28 -17.21 -6.84 -12.67
N SER A 29 -15.94 -7.11 -12.37
CA SER A 29 -15.09 -7.99 -13.18
C SER A 29 -14.15 -8.85 -12.34
N ARG A 30 -14.04 -8.58 -11.03
CA ARG A 30 -13.08 -9.24 -10.14
C ARG A 30 -13.75 -10.18 -9.15
N GLY A 31 -13.24 -11.41 -9.13
CA GLY A 31 -13.53 -12.43 -8.11
C GLY A 31 -12.42 -12.51 -7.06
N LEU A 32 -12.52 -13.48 -6.14
CA LEU A 32 -11.56 -13.65 -5.03
C LEU A 32 -10.11 -13.82 -5.48
N VAL A 33 -9.86 -14.71 -6.44
CA VAL A 33 -8.51 -14.98 -6.96
C VAL A 33 -7.87 -13.70 -7.54
N HIS A 34 -8.65 -12.94 -8.31
CA HIS A 34 -8.19 -11.70 -8.92
C HIS A 34 -7.80 -10.65 -7.86
N ILE A 35 -8.62 -10.45 -6.83
CA ILE A 35 -8.33 -9.48 -5.76
C ILE A 35 -7.17 -9.96 -4.88
N LEU A 36 -7.11 -11.25 -4.55
CA LEU A 36 -6.01 -11.80 -3.75
C LEU A 36 -4.67 -11.62 -4.48
N PHE A 37 -4.61 -11.95 -5.77
CA PHE A 37 -3.39 -11.77 -6.57
C PHE A 37 -3.05 -10.31 -6.82
N MET A 38 -4.04 -9.43 -7.00
CA MET A 38 -3.81 -7.99 -7.04
C MET A 38 -3.21 -7.49 -5.72
N THR A 39 -3.67 -8.00 -4.57
CA THR A 39 -3.10 -7.64 -3.26
C THR A 39 -1.64 -8.10 -3.14
N LEU A 40 -1.34 -9.33 -3.57
CA LEU A 40 0.03 -9.85 -3.59
C LEU A 40 0.93 -9.10 -4.59
N ALA A 41 0.38 -8.65 -5.71
CA ALA A 41 1.08 -7.82 -6.70
C ALA A 41 1.37 -6.41 -6.17
N ILE A 42 0.44 -5.82 -5.40
CA ILE A 42 0.67 -4.53 -4.72
C ILE A 42 1.70 -4.67 -3.61
N MET A 43 1.64 -5.73 -2.80
CA MET A 43 2.64 -5.98 -1.76
C MET A 43 4.03 -6.27 -2.36
N ALA A 44 4.06 -7.00 -3.48
CA ALA A 44 5.28 -7.29 -4.25
C ALA A 44 6.43 -7.76 -3.36
N VAL A 45 6.20 -8.75 -2.49
CA VAL A 45 7.08 -9.07 -1.35
C VAL A 45 8.59 -9.09 -1.68
N PRO A 46 9.06 -9.77 -2.75
CA PRO A 46 10.48 -9.74 -3.08
C PRO A 46 10.99 -8.33 -3.41
N TYR A 47 10.21 -7.53 -4.13
CA TYR A 47 10.55 -6.13 -4.44
C TYR A 47 10.51 -5.26 -3.19
N GLY A 48 9.45 -5.36 -2.36
CA GLY A 48 9.30 -4.58 -1.13
C GLY A 48 10.40 -4.83 -0.10
N LEU A 49 10.97 -6.04 -0.08
CA LEU A 49 12.12 -6.40 0.75
C LEU A 49 13.46 -6.05 0.10
N ALA A 50 13.59 -6.24 -1.22
CA ALA A 50 14.84 -6.01 -1.95
C ALA A 50 15.15 -4.52 -2.15
N ALA A 51 14.17 -3.71 -2.54
CA ALA A 51 14.40 -2.33 -2.92
C ALA A 51 14.90 -1.45 -1.75
N PRO A 52 14.42 -1.64 -0.50
CA PRO A 52 14.97 -0.93 0.66
C PRO A 52 15.87 -1.81 1.53
N ILE A 53 16.44 -2.91 1.00
CA ILE A 53 17.22 -3.90 1.76
C ILE A 53 18.40 -3.29 2.54
N ALA A 54 18.99 -2.21 2.02
CA ALA A 54 20.05 -1.46 2.68
C ALA A 54 19.66 -1.02 4.11
N THR A 55 18.39 -0.67 4.32
CA THR A 55 17.89 -0.26 5.64
C THR A 55 17.91 -1.41 6.65
N SER A 56 17.54 -2.63 6.23
CA SER A 56 17.63 -3.81 7.10
C SER A 56 19.08 -4.23 7.35
N LEU A 57 19.97 -4.06 6.37
CA LEU A 57 21.40 -4.27 6.55
C LEU A 57 21.98 -3.30 7.59
N ILE A 58 21.63 -2.02 7.51
CA ILE A 58 22.03 -1.00 8.50
C ILE A 58 21.45 -1.29 9.89
N GLY A 59 20.19 -1.73 9.96
CA GLY A 59 19.49 -1.96 11.23
C GLY A 59 19.94 -3.19 12.02
N GLY A 60 20.70 -4.10 11.41
CA GLY A 60 21.18 -5.29 12.11
C GLY A 60 21.44 -6.51 11.26
N GLY A 61 21.23 -6.43 9.94
CA GLY A 61 21.60 -7.50 9.02
C GLY A 61 20.71 -8.75 9.14
N PRO A 62 21.29 -9.96 9.07
CA PRO A 62 20.54 -11.20 8.87
C PRO A 62 19.41 -11.47 9.86
N ALA A 63 19.68 -11.35 11.17
CA ALA A 63 18.68 -11.60 12.20
C ALA A 63 17.47 -10.67 12.07
N VAL A 64 17.70 -9.39 11.77
CA VAL A 64 16.61 -8.40 11.61
C VAL A 64 15.81 -8.67 10.35
N MET A 65 16.48 -9.03 9.25
CA MET A 65 15.80 -9.33 7.99
C MET A 65 14.78 -10.46 8.15
N ILE A 66 15.14 -11.57 8.82
CA ILE A 66 14.22 -12.70 8.97
C ILE A 66 13.21 -12.53 10.12
N TRP A 67 13.67 -12.19 11.32
CA TRP A 67 12.80 -12.10 12.49
C TRP A 67 11.98 -10.82 12.49
N GLY A 68 12.53 -9.73 11.94
CA GLY A 68 11.78 -8.51 11.70
C GLY A 68 10.67 -8.70 10.67
N TRP A 69 10.92 -9.47 9.60
CA TRP A 69 9.88 -9.86 8.63
C TRP A 69 8.74 -10.64 9.30
N ILE A 70 9.07 -11.67 10.10
CA ILE A 70 8.07 -12.47 10.81
C ILE A 70 7.29 -11.61 11.80
N LEU A 71 7.98 -10.80 12.62
CA LEU A 71 7.35 -9.92 13.61
C LEU A 71 6.37 -8.94 12.94
N VAL A 72 6.82 -8.25 11.89
CA VAL A 72 5.98 -7.29 11.17
C VAL A 72 4.82 -7.99 10.46
N SER A 73 4.99 -9.21 9.97
CA SER A 73 3.89 -10.00 9.40
C SER A 73 2.80 -10.29 10.44
N VAL A 74 3.19 -10.69 11.66
CA VAL A 74 2.24 -10.96 12.76
C VAL A 74 1.52 -9.68 13.20
N LEU A 75 2.23 -8.57 13.34
CA LEU A 75 1.65 -7.28 13.73
C LEU A 75 0.76 -6.69 12.62
N THR A 76 1.11 -6.91 11.35
CA THR A 76 0.29 -6.47 10.23
C THR A 76 -0.96 -7.35 10.07
N GLN A 77 -0.89 -8.65 10.42
CA GLN A 77 -2.05 -9.52 10.43
C GLN A 77 -3.18 -8.97 11.30
N THR A 78 -2.85 -8.40 12.47
CA THR A 78 -3.87 -7.82 13.35
C THR A 78 -4.56 -6.63 12.68
N LEU A 79 -3.81 -5.78 11.98
CA LEU A 79 -4.38 -4.69 11.18
C LEU A 79 -5.26 -5.21 10.04
N ALA A 80 -4.79 -6.21 9.29
CA ALA A 80 -5.55 -6.79 8.18
C ALA A 80 -6.87 -7.42 8.65
N LEU A 81 -6.86 -8.09 9.80
CA LEU A 81 -8.06 -8.64 10.44
C LEU A 81 -9.06 -7.54 10.84
N SER A 82 -8.58 -6.47 11.49
CA SER A 82 -9.43 -5.32 11.87
C SER A 82 -10.05 -4.63 10.67
N LEU A 83 -9.27 -4.40 9.60
CA LEU A 83 -9.76 -3.79 8.37
C LEU A 83 -10.75 -4.70 7.65
N ALA A 84 -10.50 -6.01 7.63
CA ALA A 84 -11.37 -7.00 7.02
C ALA A 84 -12.76 -7.02 7.66
N GLU A 85 -12.83 -6.92 9.00
CA GLU A 85 -14.10 -6.82 9.73
C GLU A 85 -14.90 -5.58 9.33
N ILE A 86 -14.27 -4.40 9.37
CA ILE A 86 -14.92 -3.14 8.98
C ILE A 86 -15.34 -3.16 7.50
N CYS A 87 -14.46 -3.66 6.63
CA CYS A 87 -14.70 -3.76 5.19
C CYS A 87 -15.85 -4.72 4.87
N SER A 88 -16.02 -5.79 5.65
CA SER A 88 -17.12 -6.74 5.46
C SER A 88 -18.49 -6.10 5.66
N LYS A 89 -18.60 -5.17 6.63
CA LYS A 89 -19.82 -4.44 6.93
C LYS A 89 -20.05 -3.27 5.97
N TYR A 90 -18.98 -2.57 5.58
CA TYR A 90 -19.05 -1.37 4.73
C TYR A 90 -18.17 -1.48 3.48
N PRO A 91 -18.50 -2.39 2.53
CA PRO A 91 -17.70 -2.62 1.32
C PRO A 91 -17.94 -1.53 0.26
N THR A 92 -17.24 -0.40 0.38
CA THR A 92 -17.33 0.73 -0.56
C THR A 92 -15.99 1.10 -1.17
N SER A 93 -15.98 1.63 -2.39
CA SER A 93 -14.76 2.15 -3.04
C SER A 93 -14.20 3.40 -2.36
N ALA A 94 -14.98 4.02 -1.48
CA ALA A 94 -14.53 5.09 -0.61
C ALA A 94 -13.62 4.59 0.54
N GLY A 95 -13.67 3.29 0.86
CA GLY A 95 -12.75 2.67 1.80
C GLY A 95 -12.69 3.35 3.17
N ALA A 96 -11.48 3.63 3.65
CA ALA A 96 -11.23 4.03 5.03
C ALA A 96 -11.91 5.33 5.47
N TYR A 97 -12.08 6.31 4.57
CA TYR A 97 -12.72 7.57 4.98
C TYR A 97 -14.23 7.44 5.12
N TYR A 98 -14.86 6.52 4.37
CA TYR A 98 -16.24 6.14 4.58
C TYR A 98 -16.41 5.42 5.92
N TRP A 99 -15.49 4.51 6.26
CA TRP A 99 -15.51 3.82 7.54
C TRP A 99 -15.41 4.79 8.72
N CYS A 100 -14.49 5.77 8.65
CA CYS A 100 -14.39 6.81 9.66
C CYS A 100 -15.70 7.60 9.78
N TYR A 101 -16.36 7.92 8.68
CA TYR A 101 -17.63 8.65 8.70
C TYR A 101 -18.75 7.85 9.38
N ARG A 102 -18.84 6.55 9.09
CA ARG A 102 -19.89 5.67 9.63
C ARG A 102 -19.69 5.33 11.11
N LEU A 103 -18.44 5.19 11.54
CA LEU A 103 -18.11 4.82 12.91
C LEU A 103 -17.99 6.03 13.83
N ALA A 104 -17.63 7.20 13.33
CA ALA A 104 -17.48 8.38 14.17
C ALA A 104 -18.82 8.93 14.66
N SER A 105 -18.79 9.59 15.81
CA SER A 105 -19.95 10.28 16.36
C SER A 105 -20.52 11.32 15.39
N PRO A 106 -21.83 11.64 15.46
CA PRO A 106 -22.46 12.61 14.57
C PRO A 106 -21.78 13.97 14.50
N ARG A 107 -21.10 14.39 15.59
CA ARG A 107 -20.38 15.66 15.70
C ARG A 107 -19.03 15.66 14.99
N THR A 108 -18.34 14.51 14.95
CA THR A 108 -16.96 14.41 14.47
C THR A 108 -16.82 13.69 13.12
N ARG A 109 -17.86 13.00 12.64
CA ARG A 109 -17.82 12.17 11.42
C ARG A 109 -17.36 12.88 10.16
N VAL A 110 -17.80 14.12 9.92
CA VAL A 110 -17.41 14.89 8.72
C VAL A 110 -15.90 15.18 8.77
N LEU A 111 -15.41 15.66 9.90
CA LEU A 111 -13.99 16.01 10.07
C LEU A 111 -13.10 14.76 10.05
N ALA A 112 -13.51 13.69 10.74
CA ALA A 112 -12.77 12.42 10.73
C ALA A 112 -12.66 11.83 9.32
N SER A 113 -13.77 11.85 8.56
CA SER A 113 -13.78 11.42 7.17
C SER A 113 -12.89 12.29 6.29
N TRP A 114 -12.92 13.62 6.48
CA TRP A 114 -12.05 14.54 5.74
C TRP A 114 -10.57 14.25 5.98
N ILE A 115 -10.14 14.19 7.25
CA ILE A 115 -8.75 13.92 7.63
C ILE A 115 -8.32 12.58 7.04
N ASN A 116 -9.13 11.54 7.20
CA ASN A 116 -8.83 10.22 6.69
C ASN A 116 -8.76 10.17 5.15
N GLY A 117 -9.65 10.90 4.48
CA GLY A 117 -9.69 10.99 3.02
C GLY A 117 -8.40 11.60 2.46
N TRP A 118 -7.93 12.69 3.06
CA TRP A 118 -6.65 13.31 2.70
C TRP A 118 -5.45 12.43 3.03
N LEU A 119 -5.44 11.76 4.19
CA LEU A 119 -4.41 10.75 4.51
C LEU A 119 -4.37 9.65 3.45
N THR A 120 -5.54 9.16 3.01
CA THR A 120 -5.64 8.13 1.98
C THR A 120 -5.07 8.63 0.66
N VAL A 121 -5.50 9.80 0.18
CA VAL A 121 -5.16 10.31 -1.14
C VAL A 121 -3.67 10.69 -1.23
N VAL A 122 -3.14 11.36 -0.21
CA VAL A 122 -1.70 11.64 -0.11
C VAL A 122 -0.92 10.33 -0.04
N GLY A 123 -1.37 9.37 0.76
CA GLY A 123 -0.76 8.06 0.89
C GLY A 123 -0.70 7.29 -0.44
N VAL A 124 -1.79 7.23 -1.20
CA VAL A 124 -1.81 6.50 -2.48
C VAL A 124 -0.98 7.19 -3.57
N TRP A 125 -0.90 8.53 -3.58
CA TRP A 125 -0.05 9.25 -4.52
C TRP A 125 1.44 9.04 -4.21
N THR A 126 1.81 9.12 -2.92
CA THR A 126 3.21 8.99 -2.49
C THR A 126 3.71 7.55 -2.50
N ILE A 127 2.86 6.55 -2.25
CA ILE A 127 3.26 5.13 -2.40
C ILE A 127 3.45 4.77 -3.87
N ALA A 128 2.60 5.27 -4.77
CA ALA A 128 2.74 5.04 -6.21
C ALA A 128 4.03 5.69 -6.74
N LEU A 129 4.35 6.90 -6.27
CA LEU A 129 5.64 7.55 -6.50
C LEU A 129 6.80 6.68 -6.02
N SER A 130 6.72 6.17 -4.78
CA SER A 130 7.78 5.34 -4.19
C SER A 130 8.07 4.10 -5.04
N VAL A 131 7.05 3.36 -5.45
CA VAL A 131 7.20 2.14 -6.25
C VAL A 131 7.72 2.43 -7.65
N THR A 132 7.16 3.43 -8.34
CA THR A 132 7.61 3.79 -9.70
C THR A 132 9.04 4.30 -9.70
N PHE A 133 9.41 5.13 -8.72
CA PHE A 133 10.76 5.65 -8.59
C PHE A 133 11.77 4.59 -8.13
N GLY A 134 11.42 3.74 -7.15
CA GLY A 134 12.26 2.62 -6.74
C GLY A 134 12.50 1.63 -7.89
N THR A 135 11.49 1.43 -8.75
CA THR A 135 11.63 0.63 -9.97
C THR A 135 12.56 1.29 -10.99
N ALA A 136 12.54 2.63 -11.11
CA ALA A 136 13.52 3.36 -11.91
C ALA A 136 14.95 3.25 -11.37
N GLN A 137 15.12 3.28 -10.04
CA GLN A 137 16.42 3.02 -9.41
C GLN A 137 16.90 1.58 -9.66
N LEU A 138 15.99 0.60 -9.74
CA LEU A 138 16.36 -0.75 -10.18
C LEU A 138 16.87 -0.77 -11.61
N VAL A 139 16.28 -0.01 -12.55
CA VAL A 139 16.81 0.10 -13.93
C VAL A 139 18.24 0.65 -13.92
N VAL A 140 18.51 1.67 -13.13
CA VAL A 140 19.87 2.21 -12.93
C VAL A 140 20.80 1.13 -12.37
N ALA A 141 20.37 0.39 -11.35
CA ALA A 141 21.15 -0.69 -10.76
C ALA A 141 21.43 -1.83 -11.77
N GLY A 142 20.47 -2.16 -12.63
CA GLY A 142 20.62 -3.16 -13.68
C GLY A 142 21.67 -2.78 -14.73
N ALA A 143 21.71 -1.51 -15.13
CA ALA A 143 22.76 -0.99 -15.99
C ALA A 143 24.15 -0.99 -15.29
N GLY A 144 24.18 -0.70 -13.98
CA GLY A 144 25.37 -0.77 -13.15
C GLY A 144 26.02 -2.16 -13.08
N ILE A 145 25.27 -3.25 -13.31
CA ILE A 145 25.82 -4.61 -13.36
C ILE A 145 26.85 -4.78 -14.49
N TYR A 146 26.63 -4.13 -15.64
CA TYR A 146 27.54 -4.18 -16.79
C TYR A 146 28.49 -2.97 -16.86
N HIS A 147 28.08 -1.84 -16.30
CA HIS A 147 28.84 -0.59 -16.27
C HIS A 147 29.04 -0.11 -14.82
N PRO A 148 29.91 -0.76 -14.03
CA PRO A 148 30.07 -0.46 -12.60
C PRO A 148 30.62 0.95 -12.32
N GLU A 149 31.38 1.52 -13.26
CA GLU A 149 31.91 2.88 -13.17
C GLU A 149 30.86 3.96 -13.49
N TRP A 150 29.70 3.56 -14.04
CA TRP A 150 28.66 4.50 -14.42
C TRP A 150 27.73 4.79 -13.25
N ASN A 151 27.81 6.01 -12.75
CA ASN A 151 26.88 6.54 -11.76
C ASN A 151 25.85 7.42 -12.47
N ALA A 152 24.57 7.01 -12.43
CA ALA A 152 23.49 7.82 -12.98
C ALA A 152 23.38 9.14 -12.21
N THR A 153 23.39 10.24 -12.95
CA THR A 153 23.09 11.56 -12.40
C THR A 153 21.63 11.65 -11.97
N ALA A 154 21.30 12.58 -11.06
CA ALA A 154 19.92 12.75 -10.58
C ALA A 154 18.91 12.97 -11.73
N TRP A 155 19.33 13.72 -12.75
CA TRP A 155 18.55 13.94 -13.97
C TRP A 155 18.29 12.65 -14.75
N GLN A 156 19.31 11.80 -14.94
CA GLN A 156 19.14 10.52 -15.64
C GLN A 156 18.17 9.60 -14.89
N THR A 157 18.28 9.50 -13.57
CA THR A 157 17.33 8.71 -12.75
C THR A 157 15.91 9.26 -12.87
N TYR A 158 15.73 10.58 -12.87
CA TYR A 158 14.42 11.20 -13.05
C TYR A 158 13.81 10.90 -14.43
N VAL A 159 14.60 10.97 -15.51
CA VAL A 159 14.11 10.63 -16.87
C VAL A 159 13.72 9.16 -16.97
N ILE A 160 14.49 8.25 -16.37
CA ILE A 160 14.14 6.83 -16.30
C ILE A 160 12.84 6.64 -15.51
N PHE A 161 12.65 7.37 -14.41
CA PHE A 161 11.40 7.40 -13.65
C PHE A 161 10.21 7.86 -14.51
N LEU A 162 10.35 8.91 -15.31
CA LEU A 162 9.29 9.33 -16.24
C LEU A 162 8.93 8.20 -17.22
N GLY A 163 9.92 7.46 -17.71
CA GLY A 163 9.71 6.28 -18.56
C GLY A 163 8.91 5.18 -17.86
N VAL A 164 9.31 4.80 -16.65
CA VAL A 164 8.62 3.78 -15.84
C VAL A 164 7.18 4.20 -15.53
N THR A 165 6.98 5.45 -15.10
CA THR A 165 5.66 5.99 -14.78
C THR A 165 4.77 6.09 -16.03
N ALA A 166 5.34 6.47 -17.18
CA ALA A 166 4.61 6.47 -18.45
C ALA A 166 4.15 5.06 -18.83
N VAL A 167 5.02 4.06 -18.72
CA VAL A 167 4.66 2.66 -18.98
C VAL A 167 3.53 2.22 -18.03
N ALA A 168 3.66 2.46 -16.73
CA ALA A 168 2.60 2.11 -15.77
C ALA A 168 1.26 2.77 -16.11
N CYS A 169 1.28 4.07 -16.43
CA CYS A 169 0.09 4.83 -16.83
C CYS A 169 -0.55 4.28 -18.12
N LEU A 170 0.24 3.99 -19.15
CA LEU A 170 -0.23 3.41 -20.41
C LEU A 170 -0.91 2.05 -20.19
N PHE A 171 -0.33 1.20 -19.36
CA PHE A 171 -0.94 -0.09 -19.01
C PHE A 171 -2.28 0.10 -18.29
N CYS A 172 -2.35 1.01 -17.32
CA CYS A 172 -3.61 1.31 -16.63
C CYS A 172 -4.70 1.88 -17.56
N LEU A 173 -4.33 2.67 -18.57
CA LEU A 173 -5.28 3.27 -19.52
C LEU A 173 -5.79 2.26 -20.55
N PHE A 174 -4.88 1.58 -21.25
CA PHE A 174 -5.23 0.79 -22.43
C PHE A 174 -5.53 -0.69 -22.10
N PHE A 175 -4.97 -1.21 -21.02
CA PHE A 175 -5.08 -2.62 -20.66
C PHE A 175 -5.98 -2.87 -19.45
N ASN A 176 -6.87 -1.92 -19.09
CA ASN A 176 -7.75 -2.05 -17.94
C ASN A 176 -8.54 -3.37 -17.91
N LYS A 177 -9.11 -3.78 -19.06
CA LYS A 177 -9.82 -5.05 -19.21
C LYS A 177 -8.95 -6.27 -18.94
N HIS A 178 -7.65 -6.16 -19.19
CA HIS A 178 -6.66 -7.24 -19.01
C HIS A 178 -5.96 -7.17 -17.65
N LEU A 179 -6.15 -6.12 -16.85
CA LEU A 179 -5.53 -6.00 -15.53
C LEU A 179 -5.77 -7.23 -14.63
N PRO A 180 -6.97 -7.83 -14.56
CA PRO A 180 -7.16 -9.05 -13.78
C PRO A 180 -6.27 -10.22 -14.23
N ALA A 181 -5.99 -10.33 -15.54
CA ALA A 181 -5.07 -11.33 -16.08
C ALA A 181 -3.61 -10.96 -15.81
N ILE A 182 -3.26 -9.67 -15.86
CA ILE A 182 -1.93 -9.16 -15.53
C ILE A 182 -1.61 -9.43 -14.05
N ASP A 183 -2.57 -9.26 -13.14
CA ASP A 183 -2.38 -9.57 -11.72
C ASP A 183 -2.10 -11.07 -11.50
N ILE A 184 -2.76 -11.96 -12.25
CA ILE A 184 -2.46 -13.42 -12.24
C ILE A 184 -1.04 -13.68 -12.76
N ILE A 185 -0.67 -13.06 -13.89
CA ILE A 185 0.68 -13.20 -14.46
C ILE A 185 1.73 -12.71 -13.47
N CYS A 186 1.48 -11.58 -12.78
CA CYS A 186 2.35 -11.05 -11.74
C CYS A 186 2.53 -12.04 -10.59
N ALA A 187 1.44 -12.65 -10.10
CA ALA A 187 1.51 -13.65 -9.04
C ALA A 187 2.34 -14.87 -9.46
N CYS A 188 2.13 -15.37 -10.69
CA CYS A 188 2.93 -16.46 -11.26
C CYS A 188 4.40 -16.08 -11.43
N TRP A 189 4.69 -14.88 -11.96
CA TRP A 189 6.04 -14.34 -12.11
C TRP A 189 6.74 -14.21 -10.76
N THR A 190 6.04 -13.73 -9.74
CA THR A 190 6.56 -13.59 -8.37
C THR A 190 6.86 -14.95 -7.76
N GLY A 191 5.92 -15.89 -7.82
CA GLY A 191 6.09 -17.24 -7.27
C GLY A 191 7.23 -18.01 -7.94
N LEU A 192 7.25 -18.03 -9.28
CA LEU A 192 8.34 -18.65 -10.04
C LEU A 192 9.67 -17.92 -9.78
N GLY A 193 9.65 -16.60 -9.71
CA GLY A 193 10.81 -15.77 -9.44
C GLY A 193 11.46 -16.09 -8.09
N ILE A 194 10.66 -16.25 -7.04
CA ILE A 194 11.14 -16.65 -5.71
C ILE A 194 11.80 -18.03 -5.77
N ILE A 195 11.19 -19.00 -6.47
CA ILE A 195 11.76 -20.35 -6.63
C ILE A 195 13.09 -20.30 -7.40
N VAL A 196 13.15 -19.52 -8.49
CA VAL A 196 14.38 -19.35 -9.28
C VAL A 196 15.48 -18.71 -8.44
N ILE A 197 15.19 -17.63 -7.71
CA ILE A 197 16.14 -16.97 -6.81
C ILE A 197 16.64 -17.94 -5.74
N LEU A 198 15.73 -18.69 -5.10
CA LEU A 198 16.06 -19.72 -4.12
C LEU A 198 17.05 -20.74 -4.67
N ILE A 199 16.74 -21.34 -5.82
CA ILE A 199 17.57 -22.38 -6.45
C ILE A 199 18.92 -21.81 -6.90
N CYS A 200 18.92 -20.69 -7.63
CA CYS A 200 20.12 -20.11 -8.20
C CYS A 200 21.13 -19.68 -7.13
N LEU A 201 20.69 -18.94 -6.11
CA LEU A 201 21.56 -18.50 -5.02
C LEU A 201 22.06 -19.69 -4.21
N SER A 202 21.18 -20.66 -3.88
CA SER A 202 21.55 -21.82 -3.06
C SER A 202 22.55 -22.74 -3.75
N ILE A 203 22.45 -22.92 -5.08
CA ILE A 203 23.38 -23.76 -5.84
C ILE A 203 24.72 -23.04 -6.05
N LYS A 204 24.69 -21.79 -6.55
CA LYS A 204 25.92 -21.09 -6.95
C LYS A 204 26.75 -20.65 -5.76
N ALA A 205 26.15 -19.93 -4.81
CA ALA A 205 26.78 -19.46 -3.57
C ALA A 205 28.27 -19.05 -3.73
N ALA A 206 28.61 -18.32 -4.79
CA ALA A 206 30.00 -18.00 -5.14
C ALA A 206 30.64 -17.03 -4.13
N ALA A 207 29.83 -16.24 -3.43
CA ALA A 207 30.22 -15.41 -2.30
C ALA A 207 30.47 -16.21 -1.00
N GLY A 208 30.33 -17.53 -1.04
CA GLY A 208 30.40 -18.40 0.13
C GLY A 208 29.03 -18.74 0.71
N ARG A 209 29.05 -19.63 1.71
CA ARG A 209 27.87 -20.02 2.48
C ARG A 209 28.10 -19.71 3.95
N HIS A 210 27.04 -19.23 4.59
CA HIS A 210 27.02 -18.98 6.02
C HIS A 210 26.42 -20.14 6.80
N SER A 211 26.78 -20.25 8.08
CA SER A 211 26.14 -21.21 8.99
C SER A 211 24.72 -20.79 9.33
N ILE A 212 23.90 -21.72 9.82
CA ILE A 212 22.54 -21.44 10.32
C ILE A 212 22.57 -20.38 11.43
N SER A 213 23.59 -20.44 12.30
CA SER A 213 23.79 -19.46 13.38
C SER A 213 24.02 -18.06 12.84
N PHE A 214 24.76 -17.91 11.74
CA PHE A 214 24.93 -16.60 11.11
C PHE A 214 23.65 -16.15 10.42
N ALA A 215 23.08 -16.97 9.53
CA ALA A 215 21.95 -16.59 8.70
C ALA A 215 20.70 -16.23 9.52
N LEU A 216 20.47 -16.89 10.67
CA LEU A 216 19.28 -16.66 11.51
C LEU A 216 19.57 -15.91 12.82
N GLY A 217 20.85 -15.73 13.19
CA GLY A 217 21.23 -15.22 14.50
C GLY A 217 22.27 -14.10 14.48
N HIS A 218 22.94 -13.85 13.36
CA HIS A 218 23.91 -12.74 13.29
C HIS A 218 23.19 -11.39 13.30
N PHE A 219 23.58 -10.54 14.24
CA PHE A 219 23.05 -9.21 14.43
C PHE A 219 24.20 -8.21 14.58
N ASP A 220 24.26 -7.23 13.68
CA ASP A 220 25.28 -6.18 13.69
C ASP A 220 24.66 -4.76 13.66
N PRO A 221 24.53 -4.10 14.83
CA PRO A 221 23.94 -2.76 14.91
C PRO A 221 24.91 -1.62 14.53
N SER A 222 26.18 -1.92 14.25
CA SER A 222 27.26 -0.92 14.17
C SER A 222 27.05 0.13 13.08
N TYR A 223 26.43 -0.23 11.95
CA TYR A 223 26.18 0.67 10.82
C TYR A 223 25.18 1.79 11.12
N SER A 224 24.24 1.55 12.04
CA SER A 224 23.20 2.53 12.37
C SER A 224 23.69 3.62 13.32
N GLY A 225 24.72 3.35 14.12
CA GLY A 225 25.14 4.20 15.24
C GLY A 225 24.17 4.26 16.43
N TRP A 226 22.95 3.73 16.27
CA TRP A 226 21.93 3.67 17.31
C TRP A 226 22.23 2.59 18.36
N THR A 227 21.51 2.62 19.49
CA THR A 227 21.56 1.51 20.45
C THR A 227 21.04 0.23 19.80
N PRO A 228 21.58 -0.95 20.16
CA PRO A 228 21.20 -2.24 19.53
C PRO A 228 19.69 -2.45 19.38
N GLY A 229 18.91 -2.12 20.41
CA GLY A 229 17.45 -2.26 20.35
C GLY A 229 16.79 -1.34 19.33
N TRP A 230 17.26 -0.09 19.20
CA TRP A 230 16.69 0.85 18.23
C TRP A 230 17.13 0.53 16.80
N SER A 231 18.36 0.05 16.60
CA SER A 231 18.85 -0.45 15.32
C SER A 231 17.94 -1.55 14.77
N PHE A 232 17.55 -2.51 15.62
CA PHE A 232 16.62 -3.57 15.25
C PHE A 232 15.31 -3.00 14.70
N PHE A 233 14.75 -1.97 15.35
CA PHE A 233 13.52 -1.33 14.91
C PHE A 233 13.67 -0.55 13.59
N ILE A 234 14.81 0.09 13.35
CA ILE A 234 15.12 0.70 12.04
C ILE A 234 15.12 -0.37 10.93
N GLY A 235 15.64 -1.55 11.20
CA GLY A 235 15.64 -2.63 10.21
C GLY A 235 14.26 -3.23 9.92
N LEU A 236 13.20 -2.84 10.65
CA LEU A 236 11.79 -3.22 10.38
C LEU A 236 11.12 -2.36 9.30
N LEU A 237 11.76 -1.28 8.86
CA LEU A 237 11.18 -0.38 7.85
C LEU A 237 10.87 -1.09 6.51
N PRO A 238 11.74 -1.95 5.95
CA PRO A 238 11.42 -2.66 4.70
C PRO A 238 10.22 -3.63 4.80
N PRO A 239 10.11 -4.49 5.82
CA PRO A 239 8.88 -5.23 6.07
C PRO A 239 7.63 -4.35 6.19
N ALA A 240 7.70 -3.24 6.95
CA ALA A 240 6.56 -2.36 7.15
C ALA A 240 6.14 -1.63 5.87
N TYR A 241 7.11 -1.24 5.04
CA TYR A 241 6.88 -0.71 3.70
C TYR A 241 6.16 -1.71 2.80
N THR A 242 6.63 -2.96 2.76
CA THR A 242 6.04 -4.05 1.95
C THR A 242 4.55 -4.26 2.23
N TYR A 243 4.14 -4.10 3.49
CA TYR A 243 2.75 -4.29 3.93
C TYR A 243 1.91 -3.00 3.96
N SER A 244 2.50 -1.84 3.64
CA SER A 244 1.86 -0.54 3.82
C SER A 244 0.59 -0.32 2.99
N ALA A 245 0.43 -1.05 1.87
CA ALA A 245 -0.63 -0.84 0.89
C ALA A 245 -1.78 -1.88 0.97
N ILE A 246 -1.86 -2.68 2.04
CA ILE A 246 -2.84 -3.78 2.17
C ILE A 246 -4.31 -3.34 2.04
N GLY A 247 -4.64 -2.12 2.48
CA GLY A 247 -6.01 -1.60 2.43
C GLY A 247 -6.39 -0.99 1.07
N MET A 248 -5.45 -0.86 0.12
CA MET A 248 -5.73 -0.20 -1.17
C MET A 248 -6.76 -0.96 -2.01
N ILE A 249 -6.90 -2.27 -1.81
CA ILE A 249 -7.90 -3.08 -2.49
C ILE A 249 -9.34 -2.74 -2.09
N ALA A 250 -9.57 -2.08 -0.94
CA ALA A 250 -10.90 -1.58 -0.59
C ALA A 250 -11.43 -0.57 -1.63
N ASN A 251 -10.53 0.21 -2.23
CA ASN A 251 -10.90 1.17 -3.28
C ASN A 251 -11.35 0.48 -4.59
N MET A 252 -11.19 -0.85 -4.71
CA MET A 252 -11.66 -1.66 -5.83
C MET A 252 -13.05 -2.26 -5.61
N ALA A 253 -13.75 -1.93 -4.52
CA ALA A 253 -14.99 -2.59 -4.13
C ALA A 253 -16.08 -2.60 -5.23
N GLU A 254 -16.22 -1.51 -6.00
CA GLU A 254 -17.20 -1.45 -7.09
C GLU A 254 -16.91 -2.39 -8.27
N GLU A 255 -15.65 -2.82 -8.43
CA GLU A 255 -15.24 -3.74 -9.50
C GLU A 255 -15.33 -5.22 -9.06
N VAL A 256 -15.82 -5.52 -7.83
CA VAL A 256 -15.85 -6.87 -7.22
C VAL A 256 -17.27 -7.43 -7.13
N HIS A 257 -17.43 -8.72 -7.47
CA HIS A 257 -18.73 -9.43 -7.48
C HIS A 257 -19.44 -9.49 -6.11
N ASN A 258 -18.73 -9.91 -5.05
CA ASN A 258 -19.25 -9.96 -3.68
C ASN A 258 -18.28 -9.28 -2.69
N PRO A 259 -18.26 -7.93 -2.64
CA PRO A 259 -17.18 -7.22 -1.97
C PRO A 259 -17.19 -7.38 -0.44
N SER A 260 -18.35 -7.62 0.19
CA SER A 260 -18.47 -7.88 1.65
C SER A 260 -17.81 -9.17 2.09
N GLU A 261 -17.63 -10.14 1.20
CA GLU A 261 -16.93 -11.39 1.51
C GLU A 261 -15.55 -11.49 0.88
N ILE A 262 -15.42 -11.03 -0.37
CA ILE A 262 -14.19 -11.20 -1.14
C ILE A 262 -13.08 -10.30 -0.61
N LEU A 263 -13.36 -9.02 -0.33
CA LEU A 263 -12.33 -8.08 0.14
C LEU A 263 -11.78 -8.51 1.52
N PRO A 264 -12.61 -8.85 2.54
CA PRO A 264 -12.09 -9.33 3.82
C PRO A 264 -11.24 -10.59 3.71
N LYS A 265 -11.68 -11.57 2.91
CA LYS A 265 -10.91 -12.81 2.68
C LYS A 265 -9.57 -12.51 2.00
N ALA A 266 -9.55 -11.63 1.00
CA ALA A 266 -8.31 -11.26 0.32
C ALA A 266 -7.33 -10.50 1.25
N MET A 267 -7.82 -9.53 2.03
CA MET A 267 -7.00 -8.80 3.01
C MET A 267 -6.35 -9.76 4.00
N THR A 268 -7.13 -10.66 4.58
CA THR A 268 -6.66 -11.58 5.65
C THR A 268 -5.72 -12.67 5.15
N TRP A 269 -5.96 -13.24 3.97
CA TRP A 269 -5.11 -14.30 3.41
C TRP A 269 -3.85 -13.78 2.71
N SER A 270 -3.85 -12.52 2.24
CA SER A 270 -2.67 -11.94 1.57
C SER A 270 -1.44 -11.89 2.49
N ILE A 271 -1.65 -11.61 3.78
CA ILE A 271 -0.57 -11.47 4.76
C ILE A 271 0.19 -12.79 5.02
N PRO A 272 -0.45 -13.92 5.39
CA PRO A 272 0.27 -15.18 5.64
C PRO A 272 0.90 -15.74 4.37
N ILE A 273 0.25 -15.60 3.21
CA ILE A 273 0.83 -15.99 1.91
C ILE A 273 2.07 -15.14 1.62
N GLY A 274 1.98 -13.83 1.85
CA GLY A 274 3.11 -12.91 1.77
C GLY A 274 4.23 -13.29 2.72
N ALA A 275 3.91 -13.57 3.99
CA ALA A 275 4.86 -13.91 5.04
C ALA A 275 5.69 -15.14 4.68
N LEU A 276 5.02 -16.20 4.21
CA LEU A 276 5.69 -17.40 3.70
C LEU A 276 6.57 -17.08 2.49
N SER A 277 6.06 -16.30 1.53
CA SER A 277 6.81 -15.89 0.34
C SER A 277 8.08 -15.11 0.69
N GLY A 278 8.00 -14.20 1.68
CA GLY A 278 9.13 -13.43 2.16
C GLY A 278 10.16 -14.28 2.89
N VAL A 279 9.74 -15.26 3.69
CA VAL A 279 10.68 -16.21 4.32
C VAL A 279 11.44 -17.00 3.25
N VAL A 280 10.73 -17.56 2.27
CA VAL A 280 11.36 -18.34 1.18
C VAL A 280 12.30 -17.47 0.34
N PHE A 281 11.96 -16.19 0.14
CA PHE A 281 12.81 -15.22 -0.57
C PHE A 281 14.06 -14.83 0.23
N LEU A 282 13.94 -14.60 1.54
CA LEU A 282 15.03 -14.11 2.38
C LEU A 282 16.05 -15.21 2.71
N LEU A 283 15.63 -16.44 2.99
CA LEU A 283 16.53 -17.54 3.36
C LEU A 283 17.76 -17.67 2.45
N PRO A 284 17.64 -17.83 1.12
CA PRO A 284 18.81 -17.96 0.24
C PRO A 284 19.73 -16.73 0.29
N ILE A 285 19.16 -15.53 0.43
CA ILE A 285 19.92 -14.28 0.56
C ILE A 285 20.74 -14.29 1.84
N LEU A 286 20.15 -14.70 2.96
CA LEU A 286 20.82 -14.74 4.27
C LEU A 286 21.94 -15.78 4.33
N PHE A 287 21.74 -16.94 3.73
CA PHE A 287 22.76 -18.00 3.67
C PHE A 287 23.91 -17.69 2.71
N THR A 288 23.74 -16.73 1.79
CA THR A 288 24.75 -16.36 0.80
C THR A 288 25.15 -14.88 0.86
N LEU A 289 24.79 -14.19 1.96
CA LEU A 289 24.95 -12.76 2.09
C LEU A 289 26.42 -12.34 1.93
N PRO A 290 26.75 -11.53 0.90
CA PRO A 290 28.09 -10.94 0.76
C PRO A 290 28.41 -9.96 1.90
N ASP A 291 29.65 -9.45 1.89
CA ASP A 291 30.09 -8.42 2.83
C ASP A 291 29.15 -7.19 2.82
N VAL A 292 28.63 -6.84 4.00
CA VAL A 292 27.63 -5.79 4.17
C VAL A 292 28.20 -4.41 3.85
N ALA A 293 29.46 -4.14 4.23
CA ALA A 293 30.11 -2.87 3.94
C ALA A 293 30.19 -2.61 2.42
N THR A 294 30.53 -3.64 1.64
CA THR A 294 30.53 -3.61 0.18
C THR A 294 29.15 -3.30 -0.40
N LEU A 295 28.09 -3.91 0.13
CA LEU A 295 26.73 -3.67 -0.32
C LEU A 295 26.25 -2.24 -0.01
N LEU A 296 26.61 -1.69 1.16
CA LEU A 296 26.19 -0.35 1.57
C LEU A 296 26.92 0.78 0.81
N GLN A 297 28.02 0.48 0.13
CA GLN A 297 28.75 1.46 -0.69
C GLN A 297 28.20 1.64 -2.12
N VAL A 298 27.13 0.93 -2.48
CA VAL A 298 26.52 1.03 -3.81
C VAL A 298 25.90 2.42 -4.03
N SER A 299 26.44 3.16 -4.99
CA SER A 299 26.05 4.54 -5.33
C SER A 299 24.59 4.70 -5.75
N SER A 300 24.01 3.68 -6.38
CA SER A 300 22.59 3.69 -6.78
C SER A 300 21.62 3.58 -5.59
N GLY A 301 22.12 3.25 -4.40
CA GLY A 301 21.31 2.95 -3.21
C GLY A 301 20.54 1.63 -3.29
N GLN A 302 20.76 0.83 -4.35
CA GLN A 302 20.04 -0.42 -4.63
C GLN A 302 21.03 -1.59 -4.71
N PRO A 303 21.43 -2.17 -3.56
CA PRO A 303 22.51 -3.17 -3.54
C PRO A 303 22.11 -4.54 -4.06
N ILE A 304 20.82 -4.80 -4.31
CA ILE A 304 20.32 -6.12 -4.70
C ILE A 304 20.96 -6.64 -6.00
N GLY A 305 21.20 -5.75 -6.98
CA GLY A 305 21.83 -6.12 -8.24
C GLY A 305 23.26 -6.60 -8.04
N LEU A 306 24.06 -5.83 -7.29
CA LEU A 306 25.43 -6.20 -6.93
C LEU A 306 25.47 -7.48 -6.10
N MET A 307 24.58 -7.59 -5.11
CA MET A 307 24.46 -8.78 -4.26
C MET A 307 24.26 -10.04 -5.10
N PHE A 308 23.29 -10.03 -6.03
CA PHE A 308 23.07 -11.15 -6.93
C PHE A 308 24.27 -11.43 -7.85
N THR A 309 24.95 -10.40 -8.35
CA THR A 309 26.17 -10.58 -9.16
C THR A 309 27.28 -11.27 -8.38
N LEU A 310 27.52 -10.87 -7.13
CA LEU A 310 28.53 -11.47 -6.25
C LEU A 310 28.20 -12.91 -5.90
N VAL A 311 26.94 -13.20 -5.53
CA VAL A 311 26.52 -14.57 -5.17
C VAL A 311 26.51 -15.50 -6.39
N MET A 312 26.11 -15.00 -7.56
CA MET A 312 26.12 -15.80 -8.80
C MET A 312 27.50 -15.94 -9.43
N GLY A 313 28.49 -15.15 -9.00
CA GLY A 313 29.84 -15.13 -9.56
C GLY A 313 29.91 -14.68 -11.03
N SER A 314 28.83 -14.08 -11.56
CA SER A 314 28.75 -13.65 -12.96
C SER A 314 27.77 -12.49 -13.13
N ARG A 315 28.10 -11.57 -14.05
CA ARG A 315 27.22 -10.44 -14.41
C ARG A 315 25.89 -10.91 -15.00
N ALA A 316 25.92 -11.92 -15.87
CA ALA A 316 24.73 -12.48 -16.48
C ALA A 316 23.78 -13.12 -15.45
N GLY A 317 24.31 -13.87 -14.48
CA GLY A 317 23.51 -14.45 -13.40
C GLY A 317 22.88 -13.37 -12.51
N GLY A 318 23.66 -12.36 -12.13
CA GLY A 318 23.16 -11.21 -11.38
C GLY A 318 22.05 -10.45 -12.11
N PHE A 319 22.24 -10.19 -13.41
CA PHE A 319 21.23 -9.54 -14.25
C PHE A 319 19.95 -10.38 -14.39
N GLY A 320 20.07 -11.70 -14.55
CA GLY A 320 18.91 -12.59 -14.62
C GLY A 320 18.04 -12.54 -13.36
N LEU A 321 18.65 -12.58 -12.17
CA LEU A 321 17.92 -12.48 -10.90
C LEU A 321 17.38 -11.06 -10.66
N TRP A 322 18.14 -10.04 -11.03
CA TRP A 322 17.68 -8.64 -11.01
C TRP A 322 16.44 -8.44 -11.89
N PHE A 323 16.42 -9.02 -13.10
CA PHE A 323 15.32 -8.89 -14.05
C PHE A 323 14.00 -9.43 -13.47
N ILE A 324 14.07 -10.47 -12.64
CA ILE A 324 12.91 -10.99 -11.90
C ILE A 324 12.35 -9.91 -10.96
N ILE A 325 13.21 -9.31 -10.13
CA ILE A 325 12.80 -8.26 -9.17
C ILE A 325 12.30 -7.01 -9.90
N PHE A 326 12.94 -6.61 -10.99
CA PHE A 326 12.49 -5.52 -11.84
C PHE A 326 11.10 -5.78 -12.42
N GLY A 327 10.87 -7.00 -12.94
CA GLY A 327 9.55 -7.40 -13.43
C GLY A 327 8.47 -7.33 -12.36
N ILE A 328 8.78 -7.81 -11.14
CA ILE A 328 7.88 -7.69 -9.97
C ILE A 328 7.57 -6.22 -9.66
N GLY A 329 8.58 -5.35 -9.67
CA GLY A 329 8.43 -3.91 -9.45
C GLY A 329 7.54 -3.23 -10.52
N MET A 330 7.69 -3.60 -11.79
CA MET A 330 6.86 -3.08 -12.88
C MET A 330 5.38 -3.49 -12.73
N PHE A 331 5.11 -4.75 -12.39
CA PHE A 331 3.73 -5.18 -12.14
C PHE A 331 3.14 -4.49 -10.92
N CYS A 332 3.91 -4.34 -9.84
CA CYS A 332 3.52 -3.57 -8.67
C CYS A 332 3.17 -2.11 -9.03
N ALA A 333 4.00 -1.45 -9.83
CA ALA A 333 3.79 -0.09 -10.31
C ALA A 333 2.47 0.07 -11.08
N ILE A 334 2.10 -0.93 -11.89
CA ILE A 334 0.83 -0.96 -12.63
C ILE A 334 -0.35 -1.14 -11.65
N SER A 335 -0.31 -2.17 -10.80
CA SER A 335 -1.43 -2.48 -9.89
C SER A 335 -1.65 -1.37 -8.85
N ILE A 336 -0.58 -0.74 -8.36
CA ILE A 336 -0.68 0.36 -7.39
C ILE A 336 -1.19 1.65 -8.04
N SER A 337 -0.77 1.96 -9.28
CA SER A 337 -1.27 3.11 -10.05
C SER A 337 -2.76 2.95 -10.38
N CYS A 338 -3.17 1.72 -10.70
CA CYS A 338 -4.57 1.37 -10.85
C CYS A 338 -5.34 1.68 -9.55
N ALA A 339 -4.94 1.11 -8.42
CA ALA A 339 -5.62 1.35 -7.15
C ALA A 339 -5.63 2.84 -6.72
N ALA A 340 -4.53 3.56 -6.92
CA ALA A 340 -4.42 4.99 -6.62
C ALA A 340 -5.42 5.84 -7.45
N SER A 341 -5.63 5.50 -8.72
CA SER A 341 -6.61 6.19 -9.56
C SER A 341 -8.05 6.06 -9.05
N ARG A 342 -8.43 4.89 -8.51
CA ARG A 342 -9.79 4.68 -7.96
C ARG A 342 -9.96 5.33 -6.60
N ALA A 343 -8.94 5.29 -5.75
CA ALA A 343 -8.97 6.03 -4.48
C ALA A 343 -9.14 7.54 -4.71
N THR A 344 -8.38 8.08 -5.68
CA THR A 344 -8.48 9.50 -6.08
C THR A 344 -9.85 9.83 -6.65
N TRP A 345 -10.39 8.97 -7.53
CA TRP A 345 -11.72 9.12 -8.10
C TRP A 345 -12.83 9.07 -7.04
N ALA A 346 -12.77 8.12 -6.11
CA ALA A 346 -13.78 7.97 -5.07
C ALA A 346 -13.85 9.22 -4.18
N PHE A 347 -12.70 9.77 -3.79
CA PHE A 347 -12.66 11.00 -2.99
C PHE A 347 -13.10 12.23 -3.80
N ALA A 348 -12.87 12.25 -5.12
CA ALA A 348 -13.43 13.24 -6.02
C ALA A 348 -14.95 13.13 -6.13
N ARG A 349 -15.50 11.93 -6.18
CA ARG A 349 -16.95 11.70 -6.22
C ARG A 349 -17.66 12.33 -5.02
N ASP A 350 -17.03 12.31 -3.85
CA ASP A 350 -17.53 12.92 -2.62
C ASP A 350 -17.15 14.41 -2.46
N LYS A 351 -16.80 15.09 -3.57
CA LYS A 351 -16.54 16.54 -3.64
C LYS A 351 -15.41 17.05 -2.73
N ALA A 352 -14.49 16.19 -2.35
CA ALA A 352 -13.48 16.53 -1.34
C ALA A 352 -12.19 17.16 -1.92
N ILE A 353 -11.94 17.01 -3.23
CA ILE A 353 -10.76 17.56 -3.91
C ILE A 353 -11.11 18.77 -4.81
N PRO A 354 -10.15 19.67 -5.10
CA PRO A 354 -10.35 20.73 -6.08
C PRO A 354 -10.72 20.17 -7.45
N PHE A 355 -11.57 20.87 -8.20
CA PHE A 355 -12.04 20.43 -9.53
C PHE A 355 -12.65 19.02 -9.55
N HIS A 356 -13.27 18.60 -8.44
CA HIS A 356 -13.88 17.28 -8.27
C HIS A 356 -14.77 16.86 -9.45
N GLN A 357 -15.52 17.79 -10.05
CA GLN A 357 -16.39 17.54 -11.21
C GLN A 357 -15.66 16.95 -12.42
N SER A 358 -14.37 17.23 -12.59
CA SER A 358 -13.55 16.66 -13.66
C SER A 358 -12.97 15.31 -13.26
N PHE A 359 -12.49 15.18 -12.02
CA PHE A 359 -11.80 13.99 -11.54
C PHE A 359 -12.74 12.85 -11.13
N SER A 360 -14.02 13.14 -10.87
CA SER A 360 -15.06 12.14 -10.60
C SER A 360 -15.64 11.51 -11.87
N LYS A 361 -15.28 11.99 -13.07
CA LYS A 361 -15.81 11.45 -14.33
C LYS A 361 -15.14 10.14 -14.70
N ILE A 362 -15.97 9.15 -15.02
CA ILE A 362 -15.56 7.89 -15.63
C ILE A 362 -15.63 7.99 -17.15
N SER A 363 -14.65 7.40 -17.85
CA SER A 363 -14.66 7.33 -19.31
C SER A 363 -15.21 5.99 -19.79
N PRO A 364 -16.34 5.97 -20.53
CA PRO A 364 -16.87 4.75 -21.13
C PRO A 364 -15.95 4.17 -22.22
N TYR A 365 -15.16 5.03 -22.88
CA TYR A 365 -14.27 4.63 -23.97
C TYR A 365 -13.09 3.77 -23.49
N PHE A 366 -12.64 3.99 -22.24
CA PHE A 366 -11.51 3.26 -21.64
C PHE A 366 -11.96 2.18 -20.65
N ASN A 367 -13.07 1.48 -20.93
CA ASN A 367 -13.59 0.41 -20.05
C ASN A 367 -13.83 0.88 -18.60
N ASP A 368 -14.57 1.97 -18.45
CA ASP A 368 -14.99 2.52 -17.15
C ASP A 368 -13.82 2.96 -16.23
N VAL A 369 -12.67 3.33 -16.82
CA VAL A 369 -11.52 3.88 -16.09
C VAL A 369 -11.75 5.36 -15.75
N PRO A 370 -11.43 5.81 -14.52
CA PRO A 370 -11.40 7.23 -14.18
C PRO A 370 -10.11 7.89 -14.70
N VAL A 371 -10.07 8.16 -16.00
CA VAL A 371 -8.88 8.67 -16.72
C VAL A 371 -8.34 9.96 -16.09
N ASN A 372 -9.22 10.90 -15.75
CA ASN A 372 -8.80 12.18 -15.18
C ASN A 372 -8.15 12.00 -13.78
N ALA A 373 -8.66 11.08 -12.97
CA ALA A 373 -8.08 10.78 -11.66
C ALA A 373 -6.74 10.05 -11.77
N LEU A 374 -6.59 9.15 -12.75
CA LEU A 374 -5.31 8.51 -13.06
C LEU A 374 -4.28 9.55 -13.51
N LEU A 375 -4.62 10.44 -14.45
CA LEU A 375 -3.73 11.49 -14.92
C LEU A 375 -3.35 12.46 -13.80
N LEU A 376 -4.29 12.83 -12.92
CA LEU A 376 -4.00 13.64 -11.75
C LEU A 376 -2.95 12.97 -10.84
N SER A 377 -3.17 11.69 -10.50
CA SER A 377 -2.22 10.90 -9.70
C SER A 377 -0.85 10.86 -10.36
N THR A 378 -0.79 10.61 -11.67
CA THR A 378 0.46 10.56 -12.44
C THR A 378 1.18 11.92 -12.46
N VAL A 379 0.46 13.02 -12.68
CA VAL A 379 1.04 14.37 -12.68
C VAL A 379 1.60 14.72 -11.30
N ILE A 380 0.87 14.40 -10.23
CA ILE A 380 1.35 14.63 -8.86
C ILE A 380 2.64 13.84 -8.60
N GLN A 381 2.69 12.58 -9.01
CA GLN A 381 3.91 11.77 -8.90
C GLN A 381 5.08 12.41 -9.68
N ILE A 382 4.85 12.86 -10.92
CA ILE A 382 5.87 13.51 -11.75
C ILE A 382 6.42 14.78 -11.09
N LEU A 383 5.53 15.59 -10.50
CA LEU A 383 5.90 16.83 -9.80
C LEU A 383 6.67 16.55 -8.51
N LEU A 384 6.22 15.58 -7.71
CA LEU A 384 6.93 15.17 -6.49
C LEU A 384 8.29 14.54 -6.81
N GLY A 385 8.41 13.83 -7.93
CA GLY A 385 9.68 13.29 -8.42
C GLY A 385 10.73 14.36 -8.74
N LEU A 386 10.32 15.58 -9.12
CA LEU A 386 11.27 16.69 -9.37
C LEU A 386 12.09 17.06 -8.14
N ILE A 387 11.56 16.80 -6.93
CA ILE A 387 12.24 17.08 -5.67
C ILE A 387 13.56 16.28 -5.58
N TYR A 388 13.61 15.10 -6.19
CA TYR A 388 14.83 14.29 -6.26
C TYR A 388 16.00 15.02 -6.95
N LEU A 389 15.71 15.91 -7.92
CA LEU A 389 16.75 16.68 -8.61
C LEU A 389 17.44 17.68 -7.67
N GLY A 390 16.74 18.18 -6.66
CA GLY A 390 17.28 19.10 -5.66
C GLY A 390 17.83 18.41 -4.42
N SER A 391 17.13 17.40 -3.90
CA SER A 391 17.53 16.69 -2.69
C SER A 391 16.97 15.27 -2.61
N THR A 392 17.88 14.30 -2.53
CA THR A 392 17.54 12.88 -2.28
C THR A 392 16.92 12.67 -0.90
N ALA A 393 17.37 13.42 0.11
CA ALA A 393 16.81 13.37 1.47
C ALA A 393 15.36 13.87 1.50
N ALA A 394 15.08 14.98 0.81
CA ALA A 394 13.71 15.49 0.69
C ALA A 394 12.81 14.53 -0.09
N PHE A 395 13.32 13.88 -1.13
CA PHE A 395 12.58 12.86 -1.87
C PHE A 395 12.26 11.63 -1.01
N ASN A 396 13.26 11.08 -0.30
CA ASN A 396 13.09 9.89 0.55
C ASN A 396 12.05 10.13 1.66
N ALA A 397 11.85 11.38 2.08
CA ALA A 397 10.78 11.73 3.01
C ALA A 397 9.37 11.41 2.47
N PHE A 398 9.12 11.51 1.16
CA PHE A 398 7.84 11.14 0.56
C PHE A 398 7.61 9.62 0.56
N VAL A 399 8.68 8.83 0.47
CA VAL A 399 8.59 7.37 0.63
C VAL A 399 8.14 7.01 2.04
N GLY A 400 8.76 7.63 3.06
CA GLY A 400 8.36 7.43 4.46
C GLY A 400 6.93 7.94 4.74
N VAL A 401 6.57 9.11 4.20
CA VAL A 401 5.23 9.69 4.38
C VAL A 401 4.13 8.81 3.80
N ALA A 402 4.41 8.09 2.71
CA ALA A 402 3.46 7.17 2.10
C ALA A 402 2.98 6.11 3.10
N VAL A 403 3.94 5.48 3.79
CA VAL A 403 3.65 4.47 4.81
C VAL A 403 2.94 5.08 6.01
N MET A 404 3.36 6.26 6.45
CA MET A 404 2.71 6.96 7.57
C MET A 404 1.26 7.35 7.25
N CYS A 405 1.00 7.91 6.08
CA CYS A 405 -0.34 8.35 5.66
C CYS A 405 -1.29 7.17 5.44
N LEU A 406 -0.86 6.10 4.76
CA LEU A 406 -1.67 4.90 4.58
C LEU A 406 -1.90 4.18 5.91
N GLY A 407 -0.85 4.01 6.72
CA GLY A 407 -0.96 3.44 8.06
C GLY A 407 -1.95 4.20 8.93
N ALA A 408 -1.82 5.53 9.02
CA ALA A 408 -2.74 6.38 9.77
C ALA A 408 -4.18 6.29 9.24
N SER A 409 -4.37 6.26 7.92
CA SER A 409 -5.68 6.08 7.28
C SER A 409 -6.32 4.73 7.65
N TYR A 410 -5.53 3.68 7.77
CA TYR A 410 -6.03 2.36 8.16
C TYR A 410 -6.28 2.23 9.66
N ALA A 411 -5.44 2.84 10.49
CA ALA A 411 -5.59 2.79 11.94
C ALA A 411 -6.74 3.67 12.45
N MET A 412 -7.06 4.79 11.80
CA MET A 412 -8.11 5.71 12.26
C MET A 412 -9.49 5.06 12.40
N PRO A 413 -10.06 4.34 11.39
CA PRO A 413 -11.35 3.69 11.56
C PRO A 413 -11.31 2.56 12.61
N VAL A 414 -10.18 1.86 12.74
CA VAL A 414 -9.98 0.82 13.76
C VAL A 414 -9.95 1.43 15.17
N ALA A 415 -9.29 2.57 15.34
CA ALA A 415 -9.23 3.31 16.59
C ALA A 415 -10.61 3.86 16.99
N ILE A 416 -11.36 4.44 16.04
CA ILE A 416 -12.73 4.92 16.28
C ILE A 416 -13.64 3.75 16.68
N SER A 417 -13.56 2.62 15.98
CA SER A 417 -14.30 1.40 16.34
C SER A 417 -13.96 0.93 17.76
N LEU A 418 -12.67 0.94 18.13
CA LEU A 418 -12.22 0.57 19.47
C LEU A 418 -12.73 1.53 20.55
N MET A 419 -12.72 2.84 20.28
CA MET A 419 -13.22 3.88 21.20
C MET A 419 -14.73 3.77 21.43
N ASN A 420 -15.50 3.32 20.43
CA ASN A 420 -16.93 3.06 20.55
C ASN A 420 -17.25 1.69 21.18
N GLY A 421 -16.25 0.94 21.64
CA GLY A 421 -16.43 -0.40 22.19
C GLY A 421 -16.85 -1.45 21.16
N ARG A 422 -16.59 -1.20 19.86
CA ARG A 422 -16.87 -2.09 18.73
C ARG A 422 -18.35 -2.48 18.55
N GLN A 423 -19.29 -1.73 19.13
CA GLN A 423 -20.74 -1.98 19.05
C GLN A 423 -21.24 -2.05 17.59
N ASP A 424 -20.64 -1.25 16.70
CA ASP A 424 -20.98 -1.25 15.28
C ASP A 424 -20.55 -2.53 14.56
N MET A 425 -19.75 -3.42 15.14
CA MET A 425 -19.22 -4.60 14.45
C MET A 425 -19.94 -5.91 14.80
N ASP A 426 -20.95 -5.89 15.68
CA ASP A 426 -21.60 -7.10 16.20
C ASP A 426 -22.29 -7.93 15.09
N ASP A 427 -22.84 -7.27 14.08
CA ASP A 427 -23.50 -7.83 12.89
C ASP A 427 -22.61 -7.88 11.64
N ALA A 428 -21.29 -7.64 11.78
CA ALA A 428 -20.37 -7.71 10.65
C ALA A 428 -20.30 -9.14 10.05
N PRO A 429 -20.40 -9.32 8.72
CA PRO A 429 -20.29 -10.64 8.10
C PRO A 429 -18.99 -11.38 8.43
N PHE A 430 -17.89 -10.64 8.60
CA PHE A 430 -16.63 -11.14 9.12
C PHE A 430 -16.39 -10.53 10.51
N ASN A 431 -16.79 -11.23 11.58
CA ASN A 431 -16.68 -10.74 12.95
C ASN A 431 -15.51 -11.41 13.69
N LEU A 432 -14.67 -10.62 14.35
CA LEU A 432 -13.53 -11.07 15.17
C LEU A 432 -13.94 -11.58 16.56
N GLY A 433 -15.20 -11.37 16.93
CA GLY A 433 -15.81 -11.75 18.19
C GLY A 433 -15.06 -11.19 19.39
N ARG A 434 -14.90 -12.01 20.43
CA ARG A 434 -14.26 -11.64 21.69
C ARG A 434 -12.80 -11.20 21.57
N PHE A 435 -12.09 -11.61 20.52
CA PHE A 435 -10.68 -11.24 20.33
C PHE A 435 -10.51 -9.90 19.62
N GLY A 436 -11.59 -9.35 19.06
CA GLY A 436 -11.53 -8.16 18.24
C GLY A 436 -11.00 -6.91 18.98
N THR A 437 -11.31 -6.73 20.26
CA THR A 437 -10.77 -5.61 21.06
C THR A 437 -9.24 -5.68 21.18
N ALA A 438 -8.70 -6.87 21.47
CA ALA A 438 -7.25 -7.06 21.59
C ALA A 438 -6.55 -6.90 20.23
N ILE A 439 -7.14 -7.48 19.17
CA ILE A 439 -6.61 -7.37 17.79
C ILE A 439 -6.59 -5.90 17.33
N ASN A 440 -7.67 -5.15 17.54
CA ASN A 440 -7.74 -3.73 17.21
C ASN A 440 -6.73 -2.90 18.01
N ALA A 441 -6.57 -3.18 19.31
CA ALA A 441 -5.62 -2.47 20.15
C ALA A 441 -4.17 -2.69 19.67
N VAL A 442 -3.78 -3.93 19.37
CA VAL A 442 -2.45 -4.24 18.83
C VAL A 442 -2.24 -3.58 17.46
N ALA A 443 -3.24 -3.60 16.59
CA ALA A 443 -3.17 -2.96 15.28
C ALA A 443 -2.91 -1.44 15.39
N VAL A 444 -3.64 -0.75 16.26
CA VAL A 444 -3.47 0.70 16.47
C VAL A 444 -2.11 1.01 17.10
N LEU A 445 -1.69 0.25 18.13
CA LEU A 445 -0.38 0.41 18.77
C LEU A 445 0.77 0.18 17.77
N TRP A 446 0.66 -0.85 16.93
CA TRP A 446 1.65 -1.13 15.90
C TRP A 446 1.78 0.02 14.91
N ILE A 447 0.68 0.55 14.39
CA ILE A 447 0.73 1.67 13.45
C ILE A 447 1.27 2.94 14.11
N MET A 448 0.87 3.25 15.35
CA MET A 448 1.41 4.40 16.08
C MET A 448 2.93 4.26 16.27
N PHE A 449 3.40 3.07 16.61
CA PHE A 449 4.83 2.80 16.72
C PHE A 449 5.54 2.91 15.37
N ALA A 450 4.98 2.33 14.30
CA ALA A 450 5.52 2.44 12.96
C ALA A 450 5.63 3.90 12.50
N MET A 451 4.66 4.77 12.80
CA MET A 451 4.75 6.20 12.50
C MET A 451 5.95 6.87 13.16
N VAL A 452 6.29 6.49 14.40
CA VAL A 452 7.50 6.96 15.09
C VAL A 452 8.75 6.43 14.38
N LEU A 453 8.78 5.14 14.02
CA LEU A 453 9.92 4.54 13.30
C LEU A 453 10.20 5.23 11.96
N PHE A 454 9.16 5.47 11.16
CA PHE A 454 9.26 6.18 9.88
C PHE A 454 9.58 7.67 10.03
N SER A 455 9.53 8.22 11.25
CA SER A 455 9.93 9.60 11.54
C SER A 455 11.39 9.73 11.99
N MET A 456 12.06 8.61 12.33
CA MET A 456 13.44 8.63 12.81
C MET A 456 14.45 8.40 11.69
N PRO A 457 15.68 8.95 11.81
CA PRO A 457 16.74 8.72 10.84
C PRO A 457 17.31 7.30 10.98
N ALA A 458 17.66 6.69 9.84
CA ALA A 458 18.20 5.34 9.82
C ALA A 458 19.61 5.23 10.43
N VAL A 459 20.37 6.33 10.42
CA VAL A 459 21.75 6.39 10.92
C VAL A 459 21.99 7.63 11.76
N ILE A 460 22.84 7.52 12.78
CA ILE A 460 23.39 8.64 13.57
C ILE A 460 24.93 8.65 13.52
N PRO A 461 25.60 9.83 13.56
CA PRO A 461 25.05 11.17 13.76
C PRO A 461 24.23 11.70 12.58
N VAL A 462 23.22 12.51 12.91
CA VAL A 462 22.29 13.08 11.92
C VAL A 462 22.96 14.23 11.17
N THR A 463 22.92 14.17 9.85
CA THR A 463 23.35 15.23 8.94
C THR A 463 22.15 15.76 8.16
N ARG A 464 22.32 16.85 7.40
CA ARG A 464 21.26 17.37 6.52
C ARG A 464 20.77 16.34 5.50
N VAL A 465 21.63 15.39 5.12
CA VAL A 465 21.34 14.35 4.12
C VAL A 465 20.83 13.06 4.76
N SER A 466 21.30 12.70 5.95
CA SER A 466 20.86 11.49 6.66
C SER A 466 19.61 11.69 7.52
N MET A 467 19.16 12.94 7.72
CA MET A 467 17.91 13.23 8.41
C MET A 467 16.70 12.69 7.64
N ASN A 468 15.76 12.11 8.38
CA ASN A 468 14.49 11.68 7.85
C ASN A 468 13.45 12.80 8.02
N TYR A 469 13.02 13.41 6.90
CA TYR A 469 12.07 14.51 6.91
C TYR A 469 10.60 14.05 6.76
N ALA A 470 10.30 12.75 6.86
CA ALA A 470 8.95 12.22 6.66
C ALA A 470 7.92 12.86 7.60
N SER A 471 8.27 13.09 8.87
CA SER A 471 7.39 13.77 9.84
C SER A 471 7.05 15.21 9.43
N VAL A 472 8.01 15.95 8.87
CA VAL A 472 7.81 17.32 8.36
C VAL A 472 6.87 17.30 7.16
N VAL A 473 7.07 16.37 6.23
CA VAL A 473 6.20 16.21 5.05
C VAL A 473 4.78 15.78 5.48
N PHE A 474 4.66 14.90 6.48
CA PHE A 474 3.39 14.45 7.04
C PHE A 474 2.59 15.63 7.60
N VAL A 475 3.23 16.44 8.46
CA VAL A 475 2.61 17.66 9.01
C VAL A 475 2.29 18.66 7.90
N GLY A 476 3.17 18.83 6.92
CA GLY A 476 2.95 19.71 5.77
C GLY A 476 1.67 19.37 4.99
N PHE A 477 1.46 18.10 4.64
CA PHE A 477 0.22 17.67 4.01
C PHE A 477 -1.00 17.80 4.93
N GLY A 478 -0.83 17.57 6.23
CA GLY A 478 -1.86 17.85 7.23
C GLY A 478 -2.29 19.32 7.24
N VAL A 479 -1.35 20.25 7.18
CA VAL A 479 -1.62 21.69 7.08
C VAL A 479 -2.32 22.04 5.77
N ILE A 480 -1.87 21.49 4.63
CA ILE A 480 -2.54 21.69 3.33
C ILE A 480 -4.00 21.22 3.40
N SER A 481 -4.25 20.04 3.96
CA SER A 481 -5.60 19.50 4.15
C SER A 481 -6.46 20.39 5.06
N ALA A 482 -5.88 20.91 6.16
CA ALA A 482 -6.57 21.80 7.09
C ALA A 482 -6.91 23.16 6.45
N VAL A 483 -5.96 23.76 5.72
CA VAL A 483 -6.20 25.01 4.98
C VAL A 483 -7.29 24.80 3.93
N TRP A 484 -7.24 23.70 3.18
CA TRP A 484 -8.27 23.39 2.20
C TRP A 484 -9.64 23.13 2.84
N TYR A 485 -9.67 22.54 4.03
CA TYR A 485 -10.90 22.39 4.81
C TYR A 485 -11.50 23.75 5.17
N LEU A 486 -10.69 24.69 5.63
CA LEU A 486 -11.15 26.04 5.97
C LEU A 486 -11.60 26.84 4.73
N ILE A 487 -10.96 26.65 3.58
CA ILE A 487 -11.34 27.39 2.36
C ILE A 487 -12.61 26.83 1.73
N ASN A 488 -12.71 25.50 1.61
CA ASN A 488 -13.76 24.87 0.81
C ASN A 488 -14.50 23.76 1.56
N GLY A 489 -13.78 22.91 2.30
CA GLY A 489 -14.35 21.73 2.95
C GLY A 489 -15.48 22.03 3.92
N GLN A 490 -15.34 23.06 4.77
CA GLN A 490 -16.36 23.43 5.75
C GLN A 490 -17.69 23.88 5.11
N PHE A 491 -17.66 24.33 3.85
CA PHE A 491 -18.83 24.82 3.13
C PHE A 491 -19.46 23.79 2.19
N HIS A 492 -18.65 22.89 1.61
CA HIS A 492 -19.09 22.00 0.52
C HIS A 492 -18.99 20.51 0.84
N TYR A 493 -18.17 20.11 1.83
CA TYR A 493 -18.00 18.71 2.19
C TYR A 493 -18.94 18.30 3.31
N THR A 494 -20.01 17.61 2.95
CA THR A 494 -20.99 17.05 3.90
C THR A 494 -20.64 15.65 4.38
N GLY A 495 -19.51 15.11 3.92
CA GLY A 495 -19.14 13.71 4.04
C GLY A 495 -19.69 12.84 2.91
N PRO A 496 -19.34 11.55 2.90
CA PRO A 496 -19.88 10.55 1.99
C PRO A 496 -21.40 10.50 2.00
N ALA A 497 -22.00 10.12 0.87
CA ALA A 497 -23.45 9.94 0.78
C ALA A 497 -23.93 8.90 1.82
N ILE A 498 -24.97 9.25 2.59
CA ILE A 498 -25.73 8.33 3.44
C ILE A 498 -27.07 8.12 2.73
N PRO A 499 -27.66 6.91 2.77
CA PRO A 499 -29.07 6.78 2.42
C PRO A 499 -29.90 7.75 3.25
N GLU A 500 -30.92 8.37 2.66
CA GLU A 500 -31.97 8.99 3.45
C GLU A 500 -32.49 7.92 4.42
N GLU A 501 -32.26 8.10 5.72
CA GLU A 501 -33.07 7.41 6.71
C GLU A 501 -34.50 7.77 6.36
N SER A 502 -35.27 6.78 5.88
CA SER A 502 -36.70 6.90 5.67
C SER A 502 -37.26 7.61 6.89
N ALA A 503 -37.69 8.86 6.69
CA ALA A 503 -38.25 9.70 7.74
C ALA A 503 -39.21 8.83 8.55
N GLY A 504 -38.85 8.62 9.81
CA GLY A 504 -39.59 7.75 10.70
C GLY A 504 -41.07 8.07 10.63
N SER A 505 -41.85 7.01 10.47
CA SER A 505 -43.30 6.92 10.59
C SER A 505 -43.82 7.64 11.85
N SER A 506 -43.88 8.95 11.78
CA SER A 506 -44.52 9.87 12.73
C SER A 506 -45.48 10.80 12.00
N GLY A 507 -46.13 10.29 10.95
CA GLY A 507 -47.39 10.82 10.45
C GLY A 507 -48.52 10.22 11.29
N SER A 508 -49.10 11.02 12.17
CA SER A 508 -50.13 10.64 13.13
C SER A 508 -51.26 9.79 12.52
N ASN A 509 -51.46 8.59 13.07
CA ASN A 509 -52.78 7.97 13.12
C ASN A 509 -53.68 8.85 13.99
N ARG A 510 -54.41 9.78 13.36
CA ARG A 510 -55.70 10.23 13.86
C ARG A 510 -56.75 9.80 12.86
N SER A 511 -57.27 8.62 13.13
CA SER A 511 -58.62 8.23 12.73
C SER A 511 -59.61 9.24 13.31
N ASP A 512 -60.30 9.99 12.46
CA ASP A 512 -61.66 10.39 12.74
C ASP A 512 -62.47 10.22 11.45
N SER A 513 -63.47 9.36 11.55
CA SER A 513 -64.43 9.02 10.51
C SER A 513 -65.65 9.97 10.59
N PRO A 514 -66.55 9.94 9.59
CA PRO A 514 -67.24 11.12 9.08
C PRO A 514 -68.66 11.30 9.66
N LEU A 515 -69.10 12.54 9.90
CA LEU A 515 -70.53 12.84 10.06
C LEU A 515 -70.92 14.26 9.61
N ARG A 516 -71.67 14.28 8.49
CA ARG A 516 -72.94 14.97 8.23
C ARG A 516 -73.14 16.47 8.56
N ARG A 517 -73.65 17.11 7.50
CA ARG A 517 -74.50 18.31 7.36
C ARG A 517 -73.81 19.66 7.21
#